data_AF-A0A8S3IRM4-F1
#
_entry.id   AF-A0A8S3IRM4-F1
#
_cell.length_a   1.000
_cell.length_b   1.000
_cell.length_c   1.000
_cell.angle_alpha   90.00
_cell.angle_beta   90.00
_cell.angle_gamma   90.00
#
_symmetry.space_group_name_H-M   'P 1'
#
loop_
_entity.id
_entity.type
_entity.pdbx_description
1 polymer ?
#
loop_
_entity_poly.entity_id
_entity_poly.type
_entity_poly.pdbx_seq_one_letter_code
_entity_poly.pdbx_strand_id
1 'polypeptide(L)'
;MSLYRRRICIYCSATVLFVIIQSLVYIFYSSESYCRNKLEISIPENLSDKASILKINTRVLCWIPTTLKRLDRAVVVYDTWAKRCDQSIFVIGGSRPSPPPDTSKYPFTIAYLDNENVEKYKFLSEKVLLSLLHIYNNYGKDYDWFFKGDDDTFVIVENLRHFLRRRLSNAS
;
A
#
# COMPACT_ATOMS: atom_id res chain seq x y z
N MET A 1 52.78 32.40 -14.91
CA MET A 1 51.55 32.80 -14.17
C MET A 1 50.30 31.95 -14.47
N SER A 2 50.32 31.02 -15.44
CA SER A 2 49.14 30.22 -15.84
C SER A 2 48.94 28.91 -15.04
N LEU A 3 50.01 28.30 -14.51
CA LEU A 3 49.94 27.03 -13.78
C LEU A 3 49.39 27.18 -12.35
N TYR A 4 49.65 28.31 -11.69
CA TYR A 4 49.19 28.60 -10.32
C TYR A 4 47.67 28.79 -10.25
N ARG A 5 47.08 29.50 -11.22
CA ARG A 5 45.61 29.65 -11.33
C ARG A 5 44.89 28.34 -11.62
N ARG A 6 45.47 27.46 -12.45
CA ARG A 6 44.91 26.12 -12.72
C ARG A 6 44.95 25.23 -11.48
N ARG A 7 46.04 25.26 -10.71
CA ARG A 7 46.15 24.52 -9.45
C ARG A 7 45.13 25.00 -8.41
N ILE A 8 44.97 26.31 -8.24
CA ILE A 8 43.98 26.88 -7.30
C ILE A 8 42.54 26.47 -7.67
N CYS A 9 42.16 26.50 -8.95
CA CYS A 9 40.83 26.05 -9.37
C CYS A 9 40.58 24.56 -9.11
N ILE A 10 41.59 23.70 -9.29
CA ILE A 10 41.48 22.26 -9.02
C ILE A 10 41.33 21.99 -7.52
N TYR A 11 42.09 22.71 -6.68
CA TYR A 11 41.93 22.59 -5.22
C TYR A 11 40.57 23.10 -4.75
N CYS A 12 40.06 24.18 -5.34
CA CYS A 12 38.76 24.74 -4.98
C CYS A 12 37.59 23.85 -5.42
N SER A 13 37.68 23.21 -6.59
CA SER A 13 36.65 22.25 -7.03
C SER A 13 36.68 20.95 -6.23
N ALA A 14 37.87 20.47 -5.84
CA ALA A 14 38.03 19.27 -5.03
C ALA A 14 37.48 19.46 -3.61
N THR A 15 37.68 20.63 -2.98
CA THR A 15 37.12 20.91 -1.64
C THR A 15 35.61 21.03 -1.66
N VAL A 16 35.03 21.65 -2.70
CA VAL A 16 33.56 21.72 -2.87
C VAL A 16 32.96 20.32 -3.03
N LEU A 17 33.57 19.45 -3.86
CA LEU A 17 33.14 18.06 -4.01
C LEU A 17 33.23 17.28 -2.69
N PHE A 18 34.29 17.46 -1.92
CA PHE A 18 34.44 16.80 -0.63
C PHE A 18 33.35 17.22 0.37
N VAL A 19 33.02 18.52 0.45
CA VAL A 19 31.95 19.03 1.33
C VAL A 19 30.57 18.49 0.91
N ILE A 20 30.30 18.40 -0.40
CA ILE A 20 29.05 17.81 -0.92
C ILE A 20 28.96 16.33 -0.53
N ILE A 21 30.04 15.56 -0.70
CA ILE A 21 30.06 14.13 -0.34
C ILE A 21 29.82 13.94 1.16
N GLN A 22 30.49 14.71 2.01
CA GLN A 22 30.30 14.64 3.47
C GLN A 22 28.86 14.97 3.88
N SER A 23 28.26 15.98 3.25
CA SER A 23 26.86 16.38 3.50
C SER A 23 25.87 15.28 3.06
N LEU A 24 26.08 14.67 1.89
CA LEU A 24 25.25 13.58 1.39
C LEU A 24 25.37 12.32 2.28
N VAL A 25 26.59 11.99 2.72
CA VAL A 25 26.83 10.89 3.65
C VAL A 25 26.12 11.15 4.98
N TYR A 26 26.21 12.36 5.53
CA TYR A 26 25.50 12.73 6.76
C TYR A 26 23.97 12.66 6.62
N ILE A 27 23.42 13.14 5.50
CA ILE A 27 21.99 13.02 5.21
C ILE A 27 21.57 11.55 5.11
N PHE A 28 22.38 10.70 4.46
CA PHE A 28 22.11 9.27 4.38
C PHE A 28 22.14 8.60 5.77
N TYR A 29 23.17 8.84 6.57
CA TYR A 29 23.29 8.32 7.94
C TYR A 29 22.17 8.81 8.87
N SER A 30 21.77 10.08 8.75
CA SER A 30 20.66 10.64 9.53
C SER A 30 19.31 10.00 9.14
N SER A 31 19.09 9.73 7.85
CA SER A 31 17.90 9.01 7.38
C SER A 31 17.83 7.57 7.91
N GLU A 32 18.96 6.86 7.90
CA GLU A 32 19.05 5.47 8.37
C GLU A 32 18.90 5.38 9.89
N SER A 33 19.50 6.31 10.64
CA SER A 33 19.40 6.39 12.10
C SER A 33 17.99 6.80 12.55
N TYR A 34 17.33 7.69 11.83
CA TYR A 34 15.93 8.07 12.09
C TYR A 34 14.96 6.89 11.86
N CYS A 35 15.18 6.09 10.81
CA CYS A 35 14.43 4.86 10.58
C CYS A 35 14.68 3.82 11.68
N ARG A 36 15.94 3.65 12.12
CA ARG A 36 16.33 2.68 13.15
C ARG A 36 15.79 3.04 14.54
N ASN A 37 15.90 4.31 14.95
CA ASN A 37 15.42 4.77 16.26
C ASN A 37 13.88 4.82 16.36
N LYS A 38 13.16 4.87 15.24
CA LYS A 38 11.69 4.76 15.21
C LYS A 38 11.17 3.30 15.27
N LEU A 39 12.08 2.33 15.17
CA LEU A 39 11.81 0.89 15.12
C LEU A 39 12.05 0.18 16.46
N GLU A 40 12.56 0.85 17.49
CA GLU A 40 12.50 0.34 18.88
C GLU A 40 11.06 0.41 19.39
N ILE A 41 10.28 -0.61 19.03
CA ILE A 41 9.02 -0.95 19.67
C ILE A 41 9.39 -1.72 20.94
N SER A 42 9.28 -1.07 22.09
CA SER A 42 9.23 -1.77 23.37
C SER A 42 7.97 -2.63 23.39
N ILE A 43 8.14 -3.94 23.24
CA ILE A 43 7.05 -4.93 23.35
C ILE A 43 6.78 -5.11 24.85
N PRO A 44 5.64 -4.66 25.40
CA PRO A 44 5.30 -4.93 26.80
C PRO A 44 4.75 -6.35 26.91
N GLU A 45 5.19 -7.05 27.95
CA GLU A 45 4.99 -8.48 28.23
C GLU A 45 3.52 -8.90 28.43
N ASN A 46 2.60 -7.95 28.62
CA ASN A 46 1.16 -8.22 28.73
C ASN A 46 0.45 -8.12 27.36
N LEU A 47 0.73 -9.09 26.49
CA LEU A 47 0.14 -9.19 25.16
C LEU A 47 -1.32 -9.66 25.18
N SER A 48 -1.69 -10.50 26.17
CA SER A 48 -3.01 -11.16 26.24
C SER A 48 -4.15 -10.20 26.61
N ASP A 49 -3.95 -9.38 27.65
CA ASP A 49 -5.01 -8.49 28.15
C ASP A 49 -5.11 -7.16 27.39
N LYS A 50 -4.01 -6.73 26.75
CA LYS A 50 -4.06 -5.62 25.80
C LYS A 50 -4.58 -6.06 24.44
N ALA A 51 -4.46 -7.30 24.00
CA ALA A 51 -5.02 -7.72 22.71
C ALA A 51 -6.56 -7.70 22.70
N SER A 52 -7.21 -7.95 23.85
CA SER A 52 -8.67 -7.89 24.00
C SER A 52 -9.19 -6.46 24.21
N ILE A 53 -8.41 -5.59 24.87
CA ILE A 53 -8.71 -4.14 25.03
C ILE A 53 -8.31 -3.33 23.78
N LEU A 54 -7.25 -3.73 23.07
CA LEU A 54 -6.91 -3.33 21.69
C LEU A 54 -7.73 -4.18 20.72
N LYS A 55 -9.05 -4.18 20.87
CA LYS A 55 -9.94 -4.34 19.73
C LYS A 55 -9.46 -3.32 18.69
N ILE A 56 -8.74 -3.80 17.68
CA ILE A 56 -8.04 -2.99 16.70
C ILE A 56 -9.11 -2.26 15.88
N ASN A 57 -9.50 -1.07 16.31
CA ASN A 57 -10.55 -0.27 15.68
C ASN A 57 -10.00 0.47 14.45
N THR A 58 -9.17 -0.21 13.65
CA THR A 58 -8.68 0.28 12.37
C THR A 58 -9.39 -0.55 11.31
N ARG A 59 -10.49 -0.03 10.77
CA ARG A 59 -11.27 -0.71 9.74
C ARG A 59 -10.58 -0.52 8.40
N VAL A 60 -10.08 -1.62 7.84
CA VAL A 60 -9.34 -1.63 6.57
C VAL A 60 -10.17 -2.31 5.50
N LEU A 61 -10.55 -1.56 4.47
CA LEU A 61 -11.10 -2.11 3.23
C LEU A 61 -9.96 -2.38 2.26
N CYS A 62 -9.83 -3.64 1.85
CA CYS A 62 -8.92 -4.05 0.79
C CYS A 62 -9.68 -4.13 -0.53
N TRP A 63 -9.11 -3.56 -1.58
CA TRP A 63 -9.68 -3.66 -2.91
C TRP A 63 -8.63 -4.10 -3.92
N ILE A 64 -9.04 -5.04 -4.78
CA ILE A 64 -8.15 -5.77 -5.66
C ILE A 64 -8.69 -5.69 -7.08
N PRO A 65 -8.06 -4.93 -8.00
CA PRO A 65 -8.42 -4.97 -9.40
C PRO A 65 -8.01 -6.33 -9.98
N THR A 66 -8.96 -7.05 -10.58
CA THR A 66 -8.70 -8.34 -11.24
C THR A 66 -9.59 -8.48 -12.48
N THR A 67 -9.52 -9.61 -13.18
CA THR A 67 -10.26 -9.88 -14.42
C THR A 67 -11.11 -11.11 -14.27
N LEU A 68 -12.17 -11.27 -15.07
CA LEU A 68 -12.97 -12.51 -15.08
C LEU A 68 -12.11 -13.76 -15.32
N LYS A 69 -11.06 -13.63 -16.16
CA LYS A 69 -10.13 -14.71 -16.49
C LYS A 69 -9.20 -15.11 -15.34
N ARG A 70 -9.07 -14.26 -14.32
CA ARG A 70 -8.19 -14.47 -13.16
C ARG A 70 -8.95 -14.71 -11.86
N LEU A 71 -10.26 -14.95 -11.93
CA LEU A 71 -11.08 -15.23 -10.74
C LEU A 71 -10.55 -16.39 -9.89
N ASP A 72 -10.00 -17.44 -10.51
CA ASP A 72 -9.39 -18.56 -9.76
C ASP A 72 -8.16 -18.11 -8.93
N ARG A 73 -7.41 -17.11 -9.41
CA ARG A 73 -6.31 -16.50 -8.62
C ARG A 73 -6.86 -15.60 -7.52
N ALA A 74 -7.95 -14.89 -7.79
CA ALA A 74 -8.63 -14.05 -6.81
C ALA A 74 -9.13 -14.87 -5.60
N VAL A 75 -9.56 -16.13 -5.81
CA VAL A 75 -9.88 -17.07 -4.72
C VAL A 75 -8.67 -17.29 -3.81
N VAL A 76 -7.49 -17.54 -4.38
CA VAL A 76 -6.26 -17.74 -3.57
C VAL A 76 -5.88 -16.47 -2.81
N VAL A 77 -6.01 -15.29 -3.44
CA VAL A 77 -5.79 -13.99 -2.78
C VAL A 77 -6.75 -13.80 -1.60
N TYR A 78 -8.03 -14.14 -1.80
CA TYR A 78 -9.05 -14.09 -0.74
C TYR A 78 -8.73 -15.08 0.39
N ASP A 79 -8.54 -16.35 0.07
CA ASP A 79 -8.32 -17.44 1.03
C ASP A 79 -7.04 -17.27 1.85
N THR A 80 -6.11 -16.44 1.39
CA THR A 80 -4.87 -16.13 2.09
C THR A 80 -4.98 -14.85 2.92
N TRP A 81 -4.69 -13.70 2.32
CA TRP A 81 -4.54 -12.44 3.04
C TRP A 81 -5.76 -11.54 2.97
N ALA A 82 -6.49 -11.51 1.86
CA ALA A 82 -7.58 -10.55 1.70
C ALA A 82 -8.78 -10.88 2.61
N LYS A 83 -9.04 -12.14 2.97
CA LYS A 83 -10.05 -12.48 4.00
C LYS A 83 -9.75 -11.91 5.40
N ARG A 84 -8.52 -11.46 5.64
CA ARG A 84 -8.10 -10.87 6.92
C ARG A 84 -8.38 -9.36 6.98
N CYS A 85 -8.70 -8.73 5.86
CA CYS A 85 -9.20 -7.35 5.83
C CYS A 85 -10.64 -7.31 6.38
N ASP A 86 -11.09 -6.15 6.85
CA ASP A 86 -12.46 -6.01 7.38
C ASP A 86 -13.50 -6.14 6.26
N GLN A 87 -13.13 -5.72 5.06
CA GLN A 87 -13.85 -5.99 3.83
C GLN A 87 -12.89 -6.14 2.66
N SER A 88 -13.26 -7.02 1.72
CA SER A 88 -12.46 -7.30 0.52
C SER A 88 -13.32 -7.25 -0.73
N ILE A 89 -12.95 -6.36 -1.65
CA ILE A 89 -13.68 -6.09 -2.89
C ILE A 89 -12.78 -6.38 -4.08
N PHE A 90 -13.21 -7.28 -4.95
CA PHE A 90 -12.55 -7.56 -6.21
C PHE A 90 -13.20 -6.78 -7.34
N VAL A 91 -12.46 -5.91 -8.00
CA VAL A 91 -12.98 -4.99 -9.01
C VAL A 91 -12.66 -5.50 -10.42
N ILE A 92 -13.70 -5.69 -11.23
CA ILE A 92 -13.63 -6.25 -12.57
C ILE A 92 -14.19 -5.25 -13.56
N GLY A 93 -13.53 -5.10 -14.71
CA GLY A 93 -14.03 -4.31 -15.82
C GLY A 93 -15.02 -5.09 -16.69
N GLY A 94 -16.01 -4.40 -17.22
CA GLY A 94 -17.10 -4.97 -18.00
C GLY A 94 -18.34 -5.24 -17.16
N SER A 95 -19.43 -5.57 -17.85
CA SER A 95 -20.72 -5.78 -17.24
C SER A 95 -20.76 -7.10 -16.46
N ARG A 96 -21.65 -7.18 -15.46
CA ARG A 96 -21.88 -8.41 -14.69
C ARG A 96 -22.31 -9.54 -15.64
N PRO A 97 -21.65 -10.71 -15.62
CA PRO A 97 -22.04 -11.83 -16.47
C PRO A 97 -23.44 -12.34 -16.07
N SER A 98 -24.17 -12.85 -17.07
CA SER A 98 -25.46 -13.52 -16.89
C SER A 98 -25.34 -14.94 -17.46
N PRO A 99 -25.44 -16.00 -16.64
CA PRO A 99 -25.71 -15.97 -15.19
C PRO A 99 -24.53 -15.41 -14.36
N PRO A 100 -24.79 -14.92 -13.14
CA PRO A 100 -23.73 -14.43 -12.25
C PRO A 100 -22.77 -15.56 -11.85
N PRO A 101 -21.53 -15.22 -11.44
CA PRO A 101 -20.57 -16.23 -11.02
C PRO A 101 -21.07 -16.99 -9.80
N ASP A 102 -20.71 -18.28 -9.72
CA ASP A 102 -21.05 -19.15 -8.60
C ASP A 102 -20.49 -18.59 -7.28
N THR A 103 -21.37 -18.21 -6.38
CA THR A 103 -21.03 -17.64 -5.07
C THR A 103 -20.38 -18.67 -4.15
N SER A 104 -20.60 -19.96 -4.37
CA SER A 104 -19.91 -21.02 -3.64
C SER A 104 -18.43 -21.10 -4.03
N LYS A 105 -18.12 -20.80 -5.30
CA LYS A 105 -16.75 -20.79 -5.82
C LYS A 105 -16.02 -19.48 -5.53
N TYR A 106 -16.72 -18.35 -5.54
CA TYR A 106 -16.14 -17.02 -5.35
C TYR A 106 -16.74 -16.34 -4.10
N PRO A 107 -16.27 -16.68 -2.88
CA PRO A 107 -16.87 -16.25 -1.61
C PRO A 107 -16.49 -14.81 -1.21
N PHE A 108 -16.38 -13.90 -2.18
CA PHE A 108 -15.97 -12.51 -1.96
C PHE A 108 -16.83 -11.53 -2.77
N THR A 109 -16.84 -10.26 -2.36
CA THR A 109 -17.60 -9.22 -3.06
C THR A 109 -16.92 -8.88 -4.38
N ILE A 110 -17.69 -8.90 -5.47
CA ILE A 110 -17.23 -8.49 -6.81
C ILE A 110 -17.94 -7.19 -7.21
N ALA A 111 -17.15 -6.16 -7.51
CA ALA A 111 -17.62 -4.91 -8.09
C ALA A 111 -17.36 -4.92 -9.60
N TYR A 112 -18.39 -4.63 -10.39
CA TYR A 112 -18.30 -4.55 -11.84
C TYR A 112 -18.28 -3.07 -12.26
N LEU A 113 -17.26 -2.69 -13.02
CA LEU A 113 -17.19 -1.39 -13.69
C LEU A 113 -17.80 -1.57 -15.08
N ASP A 114 -18.92 -0.92 -15.36
CA ASP A 114 -19.67 -1.05 -16.63
C ASP A 114 -18.95 -0.37 -17.82
N ASN A 115 -17.73 -0.82 -18.08
CA ASN A 115 -16.82 -0.37 -19.11
C ASN A 115 -15.85 -1.52 -19.42
N GLU A 116 -16.04 -2.20 -20.55
CA GLU A 116 -15.20 -3.35 -20.94
C GLU A 116 -13.76 -2.95 -21.30
N ASN A 117 -13.51 -1.69 -21.66
CA ASN A 117 -12.17 -1.28 -22.08
C ASN A 117 -11.16 -1.37 -20.95
N VAL A 118 -11.59 -1.18 -19.71
CA VAL A 118 -10.70 -1.13 -18.54
C VAL A 118 -10.10 -2.50 -18.18
N GLU A 119 -10.55 -3.59 -18.80
CA GLU A 119 -9.89 -4.90 -18.71
C GLU A 119 -8.54 -4.95 -19.46
N LYS A 120 -8.33 -4.06 -20.44
CA LYS A 120 -7.08 -4.03 -21.20
C LYS A 120 -6.00 -3.33 -20.37
N TYR A 121 -4.81 -3.92 -20.31
CA TYR A 121 -3.67 -3.39 -19.54
C TYR A 121 -3.37 -1.91 -19.79
N LYS A 122 -3.50 -1.43 -21.04
CA LYS A 122 -3.27 -0.02 -21.39
C LYS A 122 -4.22 0.97 -20.69
N PHE A 123 -5.36 0.50 -20.19
CA PHE A 123 -6.36 1.28 -19.46
C PHE A 123 -6.34 1.00 -17.95
N LEU A 124 -5.26 0.44 -17.41
CA LEU A 124 -5.16 0.11 -15.98
C LEU A 124 -5.33 1.35 -15.08
N SER A 125 -4.80 2.50 -15.49
CA SER A 125 -4.99 3.76 -14.76
C SER A 125 -6.46 4.18 -14.69
N GLU A 126 -7.20 4.00 -15.77
CA GLU A 126 -8.65 4.27 -15.82
C GLU A 126 -9.41 3.27 -14.93
N LYS A 127 -9.03 1.99 -14.97
CA LYS A 127 -9.56 0.97 -14.06
C LYS A 127 -9.39 1.36 -12.60
N VAL A 128 -8.17 1.78 -12.23
CA VAL A 128 -7.84 2.21 -10.87
C VAL A 128 -8.68 3.41 -10.44
N LEU A 129 -8.81 4.42 -11.30
CA LEU A 129 -9.61 5.61 -11.00
C LEU A 129 -11.09 5.26 -10.80
N LEU A 130 -11.68 4.50 -11.72
CA LEU A 130 -13.08 4.07 -11.63
C LEU A 130 -13.33 3.17 -10.42
N SER A 131 -12.37 2.28 -10.10
CA SER A 131 -12.42 1.46 -8.89
C SER A 131 -12.46 2.32 -7.64
N LEU A 132 -11.56 3.30 -7.54
CA LEU A 132 -11.48 4.19 -6.38
C LEU A 132 -12.76 5.03 -6.23
N LEU A 133 -13.31 5.55 -7.33
CA LEU A 133 -14.59 6.27 -7.32
C LEU A 133 -15.73 5.37 -6.83
N HIS A 134 -15.82 4.14 -7.35
CA HIS A 134 -16.82 3.17 -6.90
C HIS A 134 -16.68 2.88 -5.40
N ILE A 135 -15.47 2.63 -4.92
CA ILE A 135 -15.21 2.32 -3.52
C ILE A 135 -15.53 3.51 -2.62
N TYR A 136 -15.09 4.72 -2.98
CA TYR A 136 -15.33 5.92 -2.20
C TYR A 136 -16.84 6.22 -2.08
N ASN A 137 -17.58 6.11 -3.18
CA ASN A 137 -19.01 6.39 -3.18
C ASN A 137 -19.82 5.39 -2.34
N ASN A 138 -19.39 4.12 -2.27
CA ASN A 138 -20.13 3.06 -1.57
C ASN A 138 -19.63 2.81 -0.14
N TYR A 139 -18.36 3.07 0.16
CA TYR A 139 -17.70 2.66 1.41
C TYR A 139 -16.87 3.77 2.07
N GLY A 140 -16.80 4.97 1.48
CA GLY A 140 -15.92 6.06 1.92
C GLY A 140 -16.12 6.52 3.37
N LYS A 141 -17.30 6.23 3.96
CA LYS A 141 -17.64 6.58 5.35
C LYS A 141 -17.55 5.40 6.32
N ASP A 142 -17.41 4.18 5.80
CA ASP A 142 -17.55 2.95 6.57
C ASP A 142 -16.21 2.39 7.05
N TYR A 143 -15.11 2.85 6.45
CA TYR A 143 -13.76 2.37 6.73
C TYR A 143 -12.79 3.53 6.92
N ASP A 144 -11.76 3.30 7.72
CA ASP A 144 -10.77 4.32 8.08
C ASP A 144 -9.60 4.32 7.07
N TRP A 145 -9.31 3.15 6.49
CA TRP A 145 -8.23 2.96 5.52
C TRP A 145 -8.67 2.12 4.33
N PHE A 146 -8.17 2.51 3.16
CA PHE A 146 -8.41 1.83 1.89
C PHE A 146 -7.08 1.35 1.32
N PHE A 147 -6.91 0.04 1.20
CA PHE A 147 -5.69 -0.58 0.70
C PHE A 147 -5.92 -1.18 -0.69
N LYS A 148 -5.17 -0.71 -1.69
CA LYS A 148 -5.09 -1.34 -3.00
C LYS A 148 -4.02 -2.43 -2.97
N GLY A 149 -4.39 -3.66 -3.31
CA GLY A 149 -3.44 -4.73 -3.64
C GLY A 149 -3.76 -5.33 -5.00
N ASP A 150 -2.77 -5.79 -5.75
CA ASP A 150 -3.00 -6.44 -7.05
C ASP A 150 -3.20 -7.97 -6.87
N ASP A 151 -3.68 -8.66 -7.91
CA ASP A 151 -4.00 -10.10 -7.87
C ASP A 151 -2.77 -11.04 -7.84
N ASP A 152 -1.59 -10.46 -7.77
CA ASP A 152 -0.27 -11.08 -7.61
C ASP A 152 0.48 -10.56 -6.35
N THR A 153 -0.21 -9.83 -5.47
CA THR A 153 0.34 -9.30 -4.22
C THR A 153 0.06 -10.25 -3.03
N PHE A 154 0.97 -10.28 -2.06
CA PHE A 154 0.74 -10.88 -0.73
C PHE A 154 1.00 -9.86 0.38
N VAL A 155 0.10 -9.81 1.37
CA VAL A 155 0.17 -8.85 2.48
C VAL A 155 -0.04 -9.55 3.81
N ILE A 156 0.79 -9.21 4.80
CA ILE A 156 0.53 -9.56 6.20
C ILE A 156 -0.34 -8.45 6.80
N VAL A 157 -1.67 -8.65 6.81
CA VAL A 157 -2.65 -7.61 7.19
C VAL A 157 -2.47 -7.16 8.65
N GLU A 158 -1.98 -8.03 9.52
CA GLU A 158 -1.64 -7.72 10.90
C GLU A 158 -0.53 -6.67 10.99
N ASN A 159 0.51 -6.80 10.15
CA ASN A 159 1.59 -5.81 10.06
C ASN A 159 1.09 -4.49 9.47
N LEU A 160 0.22 -4.56 8.47
CA LEU A 160 -0.44 -3.38 7.90
C LEU A 160 -1.24 -2.63 8.98
N ARG A 161 -2.09 -3.32 9.73
CA ARG A 161 -2.86 -2.71 10.85
C ARG A 161 -1.95 -2.10 11.89
N HIS A 162 -0.86 -2.77 12.24
CA HIS A 162 0.13 -2.24 13.17
C HIS A 162 0.74 -0.92 12.67
N PHE A 163 1.10 -0.85 11.39
CA PHE A 163 1.63 0.36 10.76
C PHE A 163 0.62 1.51 10.76
N LEU A 164 -0.63 1.23 10.39
CA LEU A 164 -1.69 2.23 10.28
C LEU A 164 -2.13 2.80 11.63
N ARG A 165 -2.10 2.00 12.69
CA ARG A 165 -2.43 2.43 14.06
C ARG A 165 -1.63 3.66 14.50
N ARG A 166 -0.33 3.71 14.16
CA ARG A 166 0.57 4.83 14.51
C ARG A 166 0.21 6.14 13.82
N ARG A 167 -0.68 6.12 12.82
CA ARG A 167 -1.08 7.30 12.05
C ARG A 167 -2.39 7.93 12.56
N LEU A 168 -3.28 7.14 13.16
CA LEU A 168 -4.54 7.64 13.73
C LEU A 168 -4.31 8.50 14.99
N SER A 169 -3.27 8.22 15.78
CA SER A 169 -2.94 9.00 16.98
C SER A 169 -2.46 10.44 16.73
N ASN A 170 -2.20 10.80 15.47
CA ASN A 170 -1.69 12.13 15.10
C ASN A 170 -2.77 13.01 14.45
N ALA A 171 -3.99 12.49 14.31
CA ALA A 171 -5.12 13.19 13.69
C ALA A 171 -6.19 13.64 14.71
N SER A 172 -5.93 13.44 16.01
CA SER A 172 -6.77 13.84 17.14
C SER A 172 -6.12 14.96 17.95
#